data_AF-A0A6A6EQ64-F1
#
_entry.id   AF-A0A6A6EQ64-F1
#
_cell.length_a   1.000
_cell.length_b   1.000
_cell.length_c   1.000
_cell.angle_alpha   90.00
_cell.angle_beta   90.00
_cell.angle_gamma   90.00
#
_symmetry.space_group_name_H-M   'P 1'
#
loop_
_entity.id
_entity.type
_entity.pdbx_description
1 polymer ?
#
loop_
_entity_poly.entity_id
_entity_poly.type
_entity_poly.pdbx_seq_one_letter_code
_entity_poly.pdbx_strand_id
1 'polypeptide(L)'
;MGHEFCGRIISALKSSNLSPGQAVMIDPRIYCRKCSRCNTSSTNACRSWGFKGLSGSGGGFSEAVAIDHKLCYPLLDSVDLSLAALIEPLAVAWHAVEMARVVDWSQKSVVIIGGGPVGIAHI
;
A
#
# COMPACT_ATOMS: atom_id res chain seq x y z
N MET A 1 4.65 -14.10 5.35
CA MET A 1 5.50 -12.89 5.29
C MET A 1 5.27 -12.19 3.96
N GLY A 2 5.86 -11.01 3.76
CA GLY A 2 5.74 -10.22 2.52
C GLY A 2 4.50 -9.31 2.55
N HIS A 3 4.72 -8.01 2.62
CA HIS A 3 3.65 -7.01 2.71
C HIS A 3 3.71 -5.91 1.64
N GLU A 4 4.78 -5.91 0.85
CA GLU A 4 4.95 -5.09 -0.34
C GLU A 4 4.74 -6.02 -1.54
N PHE A 5 3.53 -6.11 -2.06
CA PHE A 5 3.23 -7.05 -3.14
C PHE A 5 2.05 -6.62 -4.00
N CYS A 6 2.10 -7.10 -5.23
CA CYS A 6 1.08 -6.97 -6.25
C CYS A 6 0.86 -8.35 -6.89
N GLY A 7 -0.15 -8.47 -7.75
CA GLY A 7 -0.39 -9.73 -8.43
C GLY A 7 -1.54 -9.64 -9.42
N ARG A 8 -1.98 -10.80 -9.91
CA ARG A 8 -3.16 -10.92 -10.75
C ARG A 8 -4.27 -11.63 -10.01
N ILE A 9 -5.49 -11.17 -10.20
CA ILE A 9 -6.68 -11.77 -9.60
C ILE A 9 -6.87 -13.18 -10.16
N ILE A 10 -6.92 -14.19 -9.29
CA ILE A 10 -7.26 -15.57 -9.68
C ILE A 10 -8.78 -15.73 -9.74
N SER A 11 -9.47 -15.26 -8.69
CA SER A 11 -10.92 -15.23 -8.59
C SER A 11 -11.37 -14.05 -7.73
N ALA A 12 -12.59 -13.58 -7.98
CA ALA A 12 -13.16 -12.44 -7.28
C ALA A 12 -14.64 -12.67 -6.97
N LEU A 13 -15.14 -11.98 -5.94
CA LEU A 13 -16.55 -11.99 -5.60
C LEU A 13 -17.35 -11.29 -6.70
N LYS A 14 -18.56 -11.78 -7.01
CA LYS A 14 -19.48 -11.15 -7.97
C LYS A 14 -19.83 -9.69 -7.62
N SER A 15 -19.75 -9.33 -6.34
CA SER A 15 -20.00 -7.98 -5.84
C SER A 15 -18.79 -7.04 -5.92
N SER A 16 -17.62 -7.55 -6.34
CA SER A 16 -16.45 -6.72 -6.57
C SER A 16 -16.37 -6.26 -8.03
N ASN A 17 -15.71 -5.14 -8.28
CA ASN A 17 -15.43 -4.64 -9.63
C ASN A 17 -14.13 -5.22 -10.22
N LEU A 18 -13.66 -6.37 -9.70
CA LEU A 18 -12.40 -6.99 -10.10
C LEU A 18 -12.68 -8.21 -10.99
N SER A 19 -11.82 -8.43 -11.98
CA SER A 19 -11.93 -9.55 -12.91
C SER A 19 -10.72 -10.49 -12.83
N PRO A 20 -10.88 -11.81 -13.02
CA PRO A 20 -9.75 -12.72 -13.17
C PRO A 20 -8.73 -12.23 -14.22
N GLY A 21 -7.44 -12.40 -13.93
CA GLY A 21 -6.33 -11.93 -14.76
C GLY A 21 -5.95 -10.45 -14.55
N GLN A 22 -6.83 -9.63 -13.97
CA GLN A 22 -6.57 -8.21 -13.75
C GLN A 22 -5.40 -8.00 -12.78
N ALA A 23 -4.46 -7.14 -13.18
CA ALA A 23 -3.34 -6.73 -12.33
C ALA A 23 -3.81 -5.79 -11.23
N VAL A 24 -3.36 -6.02 -9.99
CA VAL A 24 -3.69 -5.20 -8.83
C VAL A 24 -2.46 -4.99 -7.94
N MET A 25 -2.36 -3.79 -7.37
CA MET A 25 -1.56 -3.52 -6.18
C MET A 25 -2.41 -3.77 -4.94
N ILE A 26 -1.79 -4.26 -3.87
CA ILE A 26 -2.49 -4.54 -2.62
C ILE A 26 -2.13 -3.47 -1.58
N ASP A 27 -3.12 -2.82 -0.99
CA ASP A 27 -2.95 -2.12 0.29
C ASP A 27 -2.93 -3.16 1.42
N PRO A 28 -1.78 -3.43 2.04
CA PRO A 28 -1.68 -4.46 3.06
C PRO A 28 -2.30 -4.04 4.40
N ARG A 29 -2.69 -2.77 4.58
CA ARG A 29 -3.17 -2.25 5.87
C ARG A 29 -4.52 -2.86 6.25
N ILE A 30 -4.57 -3.42 7.45
CA ILE A 30 -5.80 -3.93 8.07
C ILE A 30 -6.26 -2.89 9.09
N TYR A 31 -7.50 -2.42 8.96
CA TYR A 31 -8.09 -1.44 9.87
C TYR A 31 -9.59 -1.69 10.03
N CYS A 32 -10.13 -1.36 11.22
CA CYS A 32 -11.47 -1.79 11.62
C CYS A 32 -12.63 -0.98 11.00
N ARG A 33 -12.34 0.13 10.31
CA ARG A 33 -13.33 1.01 9.64
C ARG A 33 -14.40 1.63 10.54
N LYS A 34 -14.32 1.47 11.87
CA LYS A 34 -15.34 1.93 12.83
C LYS A 34 -14.82 2.80 13.98
N CYS A 35 -13.51 2.80 14.24
CA CYS A 35 -12.95 3.63 15.31
C CYS A 35 -12.79 5.09 14.86
N SER A 36 -12.65 6.01 15.81
CA SER A 36 -12.51 7.46 15.52
C SER A 36 -11.44 7.76 14.46
N ARG A 37 -10.27 7.11 14.54
CA ARG A 37 -9.17 7.29 13.57
C ARG A 37 -9.49 6.76 12.16
N CYS A 38 -10.34 5.75 12.03
CA CYS A 38 -10.80 5.26 10.73
C CYS A 38 -11.92 6.10 10.12
N ASN A 39 -12.69 6.81 10.96
CA ASN A 39 -13.73 7.73 10.50
C ASN A 39 -13.13 9.07 10.06
N THR A 40 -11.89 9.35 10.43
CA THR A 40 -11.06 10.41 9.83
C THR A 40 -10.14 9.81 8.76
N SER A 41 -9.40 10.64 8.03
CA SER A 41 -8.39 10.21 7.04
C SER A 41 -7.13 9.58 7.66
N SER A 42 -7.20 9.03 8.87
CA SER A 42 -6.03 8.56 9.65
C SER A 42 -6.13 7.06 9.96
N THR A 43 -6.49 6.26 8.96
CA THR A 43 -6.63 4.79 9.08
C THR A 43 -5.33 4.11 9.52
N ASN A 44 -4.17 4.70 9.22
CA ASN A 44 -2.85 4.28 9.73
C ASN A 44 -2.73 4.30 11.26
N ALA A 45 -3.59 5.04 11.96
CA ALA A 45 -3.63 5.11 13.42
C ALA A 45 -4.83 4.33 14.01
N CYS A 46 -5.34 3.32 13.30
CA CYS A 46 -6.43 2.48 13.79
C CYS A 46 -6.05 1.77 15.10
N ARG A 47 -7.01 1.62 16.03
CA ARG A 47 -6.80 0.89 17.29
C ARG A 47 -6.69 -0.63 17.13
N SER A 48 -7.18 -1.16 16.03
CA SER A 48 -7.10 -2.57 15.67
C SER A 48 -6.26 -2.74 14.39
N TRP A 49 -5.23 -1.90 14.27
CA TRP A 49 -4.37 -1.88 13.09
C TRP A 49 -3.59 -3.18 12.96
N GLY A 50 -3.37 -3.59 11.72
CA GLY A 50 -2.52 -4.72 11.37
C GLY A 50 -2.09 -4.65 9.91
N PHE A 51 -1.41 -5.69 9.45
CA PHE A 51 -0.82 -5.72 8.12
C PHE A 51 -0.86 -7.14 7.53
N LYS A 52 -1.36 -7.28 6.30
CA LYS A 52 -1.18 -8.53 5.53
C LYS A 52 0.31 -8.79 5.33
N GLY A 53 0.74 -10.03 5.55
CA GLY A 53 2.16 -10.37 5.54
C GLY A 53 2.90 -10.18 6.86
N LEU A 54 2.27 -9.59 7.89
CA LEU A 54 2.85 -9.45 9.24
C LEU A 54 1.93 -9.99 10.34
N SER A 55 0.66 -9.58 10.33
CA SER A 55 -0.33 -9.87 11.40
C SER A 55 -1.04 -11.23 11.23
N GLY A 56 -0.43 -12.16 10.48
CA GLY A 56 -1.00 -13.48 10.17
C GLY A 56 -1.86 -13.52 8.90
N SER A 57 -2.50 -14.67 8.65
CA SER A 57 -3.42 -14.91 7.52
C SER A 57 -2.81 -14.72 6.11
N GLY A 58 -1.53 -15.09 5.94
CA GLY A 58 -0.82 -15.04 4.66
C GLY A 58 -0.18 -13.68 4.33
N GLY A 59 0.50 -13.60 3.19
CA GLY A 59 1.16 -12.39 2.67
C GLY A 59 1.70 -12.61 1.26
N GLY A 60 2.44 -11.64 0.72
CA GLY A 60 2.97 -11.67 -0.65
C GLY A 60 4.08 -12.69 -0.90
N PHE A 61 4.69 -13.28 0.13
CA PHE A 61 5.62 -14.40 -0.04
C PHE A 61 4.87 -15.74 -0.13
N SER A 62 3.88 -15.79 -1.02
CA SER A 62 3.13 -16.99 -1.39
C SER A 62 2.64 -16.88 -2.83
N GLU A 63 2.37 -18.01 -3.46
CA GLU A 63 1.85 -18.04 -4.84
C GLU A 63 0.41 -17.48 -4.92
N ALA A 64 -0.33 -17.55 -3.83
CA ALA A 64 -1.67 -16.98 -3.71
C ALA A 64 -1.95 -16.51 -2.27
N VAL A 65 -2.76 -15.47 -2.13
CA VAL A 65 -3.24 -14.97 -0.84
C VAL A 65 -4.63 -14.35 -0.99
N ALA A 66 -5.52 -14.59 -0.02
CA ALA A 66 -6.84 -13.98 0.02
C ALA A 66 -6.78 -12.56 0.60
N ILE A 67 -7.34 -11.59 -0.12
CA ILE A 67 -7.37 -10.16 0.19
C ILE A 67 -8.81 -9.63 0.11
N ASP A 68 -9.18 -8.68 0.98
CA ASP A 68 -10.43 -7.93 0.82
C ASP A 68 -10.34 -7.12 -0.47
N HIS A 69 -11.25 -7.34 -1.42
CA HIS A 69 -11.30 -6.61 -2.70
C HIS A 69 -11.21 -5.08 -2.57
N LYS A 70 -11.64 -4.50 -1.45
CA LYS A 70 -11.54 -3.06 -1.16
C LYS A 70 -10.11 -2.55 -0.95
N LEU A 71 -9.17 -3.46 -0.75
CA LEU A 71 -7.74 -3.19 -0.60
C LEU A 71 -6.96 -3.50 -1.88
N CYS A 72 -7.64 -3.96 -2.94
CA CYS A 72 -7.03 -4.20 -4.24
C CYS A 72 -7.21 -2.96 -5.12
N TYR A 73 -6.10 -2.39 -5.57
CA TYR A 73 -6.07 -1.24 -6.46
C TYR A 73 -5.71 -1.72 -7.88
N PRO A 74 -6.65 -1.63 -8.85
CA PRO A 74 -6.37 -1.97 -10.23
C PRO A 74 -5.17 -1.21 -10.79
N LEU A 75 -4.29 -1.94 -11.48
CA LEU A 75 -3.18 -1.37 -12.23
C LEU A 75 -3.54 -1.28 -13.72
N LEU A 76 -2.93 -0.33 -14.41
CA LEU A 76 -2.95 -0.31 -15.87
C LEU A 76 -2.11 -1.47 -16.39
N ASP A 77 -2.50 -2.05 -17.54
CA ASP A 77 -1.80 -3.19 -18.14
C ASP A 77 -0.34 -2.87 -18.51
N SER A 78 -0.01 -1.59 -18.69
CA SER A 78 1.34 -1.12 -18.98
C SER A 78 2.28 -1.12 -17.77
N VAL A 79 1.76 -1.34 -16.56
CA VAL A 79 2.57 -1.31 -15.33
C VAL A 79 3.22 -2.67 -15.10
N ASP A 80 4.55 -2.70 -15.06
CA ASP A 80 5.31 -3.88 -14.67
C ASP A 80 5.04 -4.24 -13.19
N LEU A 81 4.68 -5.49 -12.92
CA LEU A 81 4.37 -5.95 -11.56
C LEU A 81 5.58 -5.85 -10.62
N SER A 82 6.80 -6.12 -11.11
CA SER A 82 8.01 -5.99 -10.29
C SER A 82 8.22 -4.55 -9.79
N LEU A 83 7.88 -3.56 -10.62
CA LEU A 83 7.88 -2.16 -10.22
C LEU A 83 6.68 -1.81 -9.35
N ALA A 84 5.51 -2.39 -9.61
CA ALA A 84 4.31 -2.16 -8.81
C ALA A 84 4.47 -2.62 -7.35
N ALA A 85 5.30 -3.62 -7.08
CA ALA A 85 5.62 -4.04 -5.71
C ALA A 85 6.23 -2.89 -4.86
N LEU A 86 6.89 -1.92 -5.50
CA LEU A 86 7.48 -0.75 -4.85
C LEU A 86 6.44 0.31 -4.45
N ILE A 87 5.17 0.18 -4.83
CA ILE A 87 4.15 1.18 -4.52
C ILE A 87 3.93 1.32 -3.01
N GLU A 88 4.01 0.22 -2.24
CA GLU A 88 3.83 0.28 -0.78
C GLU A 88 4.92 1.13 -0.11
N PRO A 89 6.23 0.86 -0.31
CA PRO A 89 7.27 1.68 0.31
C PRO A 89 7.29 3.12 -0.23
N LEU A 90 6.92 3.33 -1.51
CA LEU A 90 6.72 4.69 -2.04
C LEU A 90 5.57 5.42 -1.37
N ALA A 91 4.47 4.73 -1.02
CA ALA A 91 3.36 5.32 -0.28
C ALA A 91 3.77 5.74 1.15
N VAL A 92 4.69 5.00 1.78
CA VAL A 92 5.28 5.37 3.07
C VAL A 92 6.08 6.68 2.94
N ALA A 93 6.96 6.78 1.94
CA ALA A 93 7.74 8.00 1.69
C ALA A 93 6.83 9.19 1.31
N TRP A 94 5.85 8.96 0.44
CA TRP A 94 4.85 9.96 0.07
C TRP A 94 4.10 10.49 1.29
N HIS A 95 3.68 9.62 2.21
CA HIS A 95 3.02 10.04 3.44
C HIS A 95 3.93 10.97 4.28
N ALA A 96 5.21 10.66 4.40
CA ALA A 96 6.15 11.50 5.15
C ALA A 96 6.32 12.89 4.51
N VAL A 97 6.39 12.97 3.18
CA VAL A 97 6.43 14.24 2.43
C VAL A 97 5.16 15.05 2.65
N GLU A 98 3.97 14.43 2.51
CA GLU A 98 2.68 15.09 2.75
C GLU A 98 2.54 15.63 4.17
N MET A 99 3.08 14.91 5.16
CA MET A 99 3.06 15.34 6.56
C MET A 99 3.89 16.61 6.82
N ALA A 100 4.84 16.95 5.94
CA ALA A 100 5.58 18.21 6.01
C ALA A 100 4.69 19.43 5.68
N ARG A 101 3.54 19.22 5.01
CA ARG A 101 2.57 20.26 4.62
C ARG A 101 3.21 21.41 3.83
N VAL A 102 4.22 21.10 3.03
CA VAL A 102 4.89 22.06 2.16
C VAL A 102 4.16 22.10 0.83
N VAL A 103 3.69 23.29 0.45
CA VAL A 103 2.98 23.51 -0.82
C VAL A 103 3.94 23.78 -1.98
N ASP A 104 5.11 24.37 -1.69
CA ASP A 104 6.15 24.67 -2.68
C ASP A 104 7.54 24.35 -2.13
N TRP A 105 8.26 23.51 -2.86
CA TRP A 105 9.61 23.02 -2.55
C TRP A 105 10.74 23.84 -3.20
N SER A 106 10.41 24.78 -4.10
CA SER A 106 11.37 25.48 -4.98
C SER A 106 12.54 26.17 -4.27
N GLN A 107 12.40 26.51 -2.99
CA GLN A 107 13.41 27.19 -2.16
C GLN A 107 13.59 26.51 -0.79
N LYS A 108 13.35 25.20 -0.72
CA LYS A 108 13.49 24.42 0.51
C LYS A 108 14.71 23.51 0.43
N SER A 109 15.48 23.47 1.51
CA SER A 109 16.52 22.47 1.69
C SER A 109 15.97 21.31 2.49
N VAL A 110 16.19 20.08 2.01
CA VAL A 110 15.79 18.84 2.68
C VAL A 110 17.04 18.05 3.01
N VAL A 111 17.08 17.48 4.22
CA VAL A 111 18.12 16.54 4.63
C VAL A 111 17.47 15.18 4.82
N ILE A 112 17.93 14.20 4.03
CA ILE A 112 17.55 12.79 4.19
C ILE A 112 18.70 12.09 4.92
N ILE A 113 18.42 11.59 6.12
CA ILE A 113 19.41 10.88 6.93
C ILE A 113 19.24 9.37 6.70
N GLY A 114 20.11 8.82 5.86
CA GLY A 114 20.18 7.39 5.54
C GLY A 114 19.81 7.07 4.08
N GLY A 115 20.66 6.29 3.41
CA GLY A 115 20.53 5.92 1.99
C GLY A 115 19.88 4.56 1.73
N GLY A 116 19.06 4.05 2.66
CA GLY A 116 18.31 2.80 2.45
C GLY A 116 17.10 3.00 1.52
N PRO A 117 16.34 1.92 1.23
CA PRO A 117 15.21 1.98 0.29
C PRO A 117 14.19 3.08 0.61
N VAL A 118 13.82 3.23 1.89
CA VAL A 118 12.91 4.30 2.33
C VAL A 118 13.53 5.68 2.12
N GLY A 119 14.82 5.86 2.41
CA GLY A 119 15.50 7.15 2.21
C GLY A 119 15.55 7.56 0.74
N ILE A 120 15.87 6.61 -0.15
CA ILE A 120 15.90 6.83 -1.59
C ILE A 120 14.49 7.13 -2.13
N ALA A 121 13.44 6.52 -1.58
CA ALA A 121 12.06 6.76 -1.99
C ALA A 121 11.55 8.19 -1.74
N HIS A 122 12.30 9.04 -1.03
CA HIS A 122 11.97 10.47 -0.83
C HIS A 122 12.58 11.40 -1.89
N ILE A 123 13.34 10.85 -2.87
CA ILE A 123 14.08 11.60 -3.88
C ILE A 123 13.42 11.44 -5.25
#